data_AF-A0A401T8N0-F1
#
_entry.id   AF-A0A401T8N0-F1
#
_cell.length_a   1.000
_cell.length_b   1.000
_cell.length_c   1.000
_cell.angle_alpha   90.00
_cell.angle_beta   90.00
_cell.angle_gamma   90.00
#
_symmetry.space_group_name_H-M   'P 1'
#
loop_
_entity.id
_entity.type
_entity.pdbx_description
1 polymer ?
#
loop_
_entity_poly.entity_id
_entity_poly.type
_entity_poly.pdbx_seq_one_letter_code
_entity_poly.pdbx_strand_id
1 'polypeptide(L)'
;LGGGTFDVSILTIEDGIFEVKSTAGDTHLGGEDFDNRMVNHFIAEFKRKYKKDITDNKRAVRRLRTACERAKRTLSSSTQASIEIDSLYEGVDFYTSITRARFEELNADLFRGTLDPVEKSLRDAKLDKAQIHDIVLVGGSTRIPKIQKLLQDFFNGKELNKSINPDEAVAYGAGRLSKEEIERMVQEAEKYKTEDDQQREKVAAKNALESYAFNMKATVEDEKLKGKVGDDDKQKILDKCNEVISWLDKNQTAEKDEYEHQQKELEKICNPIITKLYQGAGGPPGGFPGAGGAPSGAGASSGPTIEEVD
;
A
#
# COMPACT_ATOMS: atom_id res chain seq x y z
N LEU A 1 -6.61 3.99 20.57
CA LEU A 1 -5.34 4.59 20.08
C LEU A 1 -4.96 3.95 18.75
N GLY A 2 -5.15 4.67 17.66
CA GLY A 2 -4.94 4.17 16.30
C GLY A 2 -3.58 4.57 15.71
N GLY A 3 -3.56 4.67 14.38
CA GLY A 3 -2.39 5.10 13.60
C GLY A 3 -2.13 6.61 13.67
N GLY A 4 -3.16 7.44 13.58
CA GLY A 4 -3.02 8.91 13.61
C GLY A 4 -3.87 9.63 14.64
N THR A 5 -4.84 8.95 15.27
CA THR A 5 -5.73 9.55 16.26
C THR A 5 -5.81 8.73 17.53
N PHE A 6 -6.18 9.41 18.60
CA PHE A 6 -6.46 8.84 19.89
C PHE A 6 -7.82 9.29 20.39
N ASP A 7 -8.71 8.33 20.65
CA ASP A 7 -10.07 8.58 21.11
C ASP A 7 -10.36 7.76 22.37
N VAL A 8 -11.12 8.34 23.29
CA VAL A 8 -11.59 7.75 24.54
C VAL A 8 -13.08 8.04 24.70
N SER A 9 -13.89 6.99 24.76
CA SER A 9 -15.33 7.09 25.05
C SER A 9 -15.66 6.33 26.33
N ILE A 10 -16.54 6.91 27.14
CA ILE A 10 -17.14 6.24 28.29
C ILE A 10 -18.59 5.92 27.95
N LEU A 11 -18.96 4.66 28.14
CA LEU A 11 -20.28 4.15 27.81
C LEU A 11 -20.91 3.47 29.03
N THR A 12 -22.23 3.51 29.10
CA THR A 12 -23.02 2.60 29.93
C THR A 12 -23.66 1.56 29.02
N ILE A 13 -23.62 0.30 29.48
CA ILE A 13 -24.18 -0.84 28.75
C ILE A 13 -25.16 -1.54 29.70
N GLU A 14 -26.45 -1.49 29.38
CA GLU A 14 -27.52 -2.11 30.16
C GLU A 14 -28.47 -2.83 29.20
N ASP A 15 -28.72 -4.13 29.42
CA ASP A 15 -29.62 -4.96 28.61
C ASP A 15 -29.41 -4.86 27.07
N GLY A 16 -28.14 -4.72 26.66
CA GLY A 16 -27.75 -4.58 25.25
C GLY A 16 -27.93 -3.18 24.67
N ILE A 17 -28.36 -2.20 25.46
CA ILE A 17 -28.44 -0.78 25.11
C ILE A 17 -27.09 -0.13 25.42
N PHE A 18 -26.52 0.55 24.42
CA PHE A 18 -25.27 1.27 24.52
C PHE A 18 -25.55 2.78 24.56
N GLU A 19 -25.19 3.44 25.64
CA GLU A 19 -25.32 4.90 25.77
C GLU A 19 -23.94 5.53 26.00
N VAL A 20 -23.57 6.48 25.14
CA VAL A 20 -22.29 7.21 25.26
C VAL A 20 -22.46 8.35 26.27
N LYS A 21 -21.70 8.32 27.38
CA LYS A 21 -21.70 9.37 28.41
C LYS A 21 -20.76 10.52 28.07
N SER A 22 -19.60 10.21 27.51
CA SER A 22 -18.63 11.22 27.07
C SER A 22 -17.67 10.66 26.01
N THR A 23 -17.10 11.56 25.22
CA THR A 23 -16.03 11.27 24.28
C THR A 23 -15.02 12.42 24.29
N ALA A 24 -13.74 12.08 24.34
CA ALA A 24 -12.63 13.00 24.16
C ALA A 24 -11.55 12.32 23.31
N GLY A 25 -10.72 13.13 22.66
CA GLY A 25 -9.64 12.61 21.83
C GLY A 25 -8.62 13.67 21.44
N ASP A 26 -7.56 13.19 20.80
CA ASP A 26 -6.50 13.95 20.16
C ASP A 26 -6.35 13.44 18.72
N THR A 27 -6.65 14.31 17.75
CA THR A 27 -6.61 13.97 16.33
C THR A 27 -5.19 14.00 15.75
N HIS A 28 -4.18 14.30 16.55
CA HIS A 28 -2.76 14.38 16.15
C HIS A 28 -1.87 13.56 17.08
N LEU A 29 -2.40 12.46 17.62
CA LEU A 29 -1.68 11.54 18.49
C LEU A 29 -1.98 10.09 18.10
N GLY A 30 -0.99 9.40 17.56
CA GLY A 30 -1.13 8.01 17.16
C GLY A 30 0.19 7.27 16.99
N GLY A 31 0.09 6.07 16.42
CA GLY A 31 1.24 5.23 16.12
C GLY A 31 2.26 5.86 15.17
N GLU A 32 1.83 6.72 14.26
CA GLU A 32 2.69 7.41 13.30
C GLU A 32 3.60 8.44 13.99
N ASP A 33 3.11 9.11 15.04
CA ASP A 33 3.92 10.05 15.84
C ASP A 33 5.05 9.32 16.55
N PHE A 34 4.80 8.10 17.03
CA PHE A 34 5.84 7.27 17.62
C PHE A 34 6.88 6.83 16.59
N ASP A 35 6.44 6.50 15.36
CA ASP A 35 7.34 6.19 14.25
C ASP A 35 8.17 7.43 13.88
N ASN A 36 7.57 8.62 13.85
CA ASN A 36 8.25 9.89 13.58
C ASN A 36 9.39 10.15 14.59
N ARG A 37 9.17 9.90 15.88
CA ARG A 37 10.22 10.01 16.92
C ARG A 37 11.38 9.06 16.66
N MET A 38 11.09 7.81 16.28
CA MET A 38 12.12 6.83 15.93
C MET A 38 12.88 7.23 14.66
N VAL A 39 12.17 7.67 13.62
CA VAL A 39 12.78 8.13 12.36
C VAL A 39 13.74 9.29 12.63
N ASN A 40 13.31 10.32 13.37
CA ASN A 40 14.16 11.46 13.71
C ASN A 40 15.41 11.04 14.51
N HIS A 41 15.24 10.11 15.47
CA HIS A 41 16.36 9.55 16.22
C HIS A 41 17.39 8.87 15.30
N PHE A 42 16.94 8.04 14.36
CA PHE A 42 17.82 7.32 13.45
C PHE A 42 18.39 8.16 12.31
N ILE A 43 17.70 9.21 11.86
CA ILE A 43 18.29 10.22 10.97
C ILE A 43 19.48 10.89 11.65
N ALA A 44 19.32 11.31 12.91
CA ALA A 44 20.41 11.90 13.69
C ALA A 44 21.55 10.91 13.92
N GLU A 45 21.24 9.63 14.18
CA GLU A 45 22.25 8.58 14.31
C GLU A 45 23.02 8.34 13.02
N PHE A 46 22.31 8.25 11.88
CA PHE A 46 22.91 8.07 10.56
C PHE A 46 23.84 9.25 10.23
N LYS A 47 23.40 10.49 10.47
CA LYS A 47 24.22 11.69 10.32
C LYS A 47 25.47 11.67 11.19
N ARG A 48 25.35 11.22 12.44
CA ARG A 48 26.50 11.11 13.35
C ARG A 48 27.50 10.05 12.90
N LYS A 49 27.03 8.86 12.50
CA LYS A 49 27.83 7.69 12.11
C LYS A 49 28.51 7.89 10.74
N TYR A 50 27.76 8.33 9.74
CA TYR A 50 28.22 8.36 8.35
C TYR A 50 28.49 9.77 7.81
N LYS A 51 28.26 10.82 8.62
CA LYS A 51 28.43 12.23 8.24
C LYS A 51 27.58 12.66 7.03
N LYS A 52 26.49 11.94 6.75
CA LYS A 52 25.54 12.20 5.67
C LYS A 52 24.15 12.47 6.23
N ASP A 53 23.45 13.45 5.68
CA ASP A 53 22.09 13.80 6.10
C ASP A 53 21.09 13.25 5.07
N ILE A 54 20.12 12.46 5.54
CA ILE A 54 19.10 11.85 4.68
C ILE A 54 17.75 12.58 4.74
N THR A 55 17.64 13.65 5.53
CA THR A 55 16.38 14.36 5.83
C THR A 55 15.63 14.77 4.56
N ASP A 56 16.35 15.25 3.53
CA ASP A 56 15.76 15.71 2.27
C ASP A 56 15.50 14.56 1.26
N ASN A 57 16.03 13.37 1.52
CA ASN A 57 15.83 12.21 0.65
C ASN A 57 14.56 11.44 1.04
N LYS A 58 13.44 11.81 0.40
CA LYS A 58 12.12 11.18 0.61
C LYS A 58 12.14 9.65 0.50
N ARG A 59 12.94 9.08 -0.41
CA ARG A 59 13.03 7.62 -0.59
C ARG A 59 13.73 6.97 0.60
N ALA A 60 14.86 7.51 1.04
CA ALA A 60 15.60 7.01 2.20
C ALA A 60 14.77 7.12 3.48
N VAL A 61 14.15 8.29 3.72
CA VAL A 61 13.29 8.52 4.89
C VAL A 61 12.08 7.58 4.90
N ARG A 62 11.44 7.33 3.74
CA ARG A 62 10.33 6.37 3.65
C ARG A 62 10.78 4.94 4.00
N ARG A 63 11.93 4.49 3.48
CA ARG A 63 12.48 3.16 3.82
C ARG A 63 12.80 3.03 5.30
N LEU A 64 13.40 4.08 5.89
CA LEU A 64 13.68 4.14 7.33
C LEU A 64 12.39 4.10 8.17
N ARG A 65 11.35 4.82 7.76
CA ARG A 65 10.03 4.81 8.42
C ARG A 65 9.41 3.42 8.44
N THR A 66 9.40 2.71 7.31
CA THR A 66 8.91 1.32 7.26
C THR A 66 9.68 0.40 8.21
N ALA A 67 11.00 0.56 8.30
CA ALA A 67 11.80 -0.20 9.25
C ALA A 67 11.49 0.18 10.72
N CYS A 68 11.30 1.47 11.01
CA CYS A 68 10.92 1.95 12.35
C CYS A 68 9.57 1.40 12.79
N GLU A 69 8.56 1.41 11.91
CA GLU A 69 7.24 0.85 12.21
C GLU A 69 7.33 -0.66 12.52
N ARG A 70 8.09 -1.41 11.72
CA ARG A 70 8.34 -2.84 11.97
C ARG A 70 9.01 -3.04 13.33
N ALA A 71 10.05 -2.27 13.64
CA ALA A 71 10.74 -2.34 14.92
C ALA A 71 9.81 -1.97 16.09
N LYS A 72 8.99 -0.93 15.97
CA LYS A 72 7.96 -0.56 16.96
C LYS A 72 7.03 -1.74 17.26
N ARG A 73 6.52 -2.41 16.23
CA ARG A 73 5.68 -3.60 16.39
C ARG A 73 6.41 -4.72 17.13
N THR A 74 7.67 -4.99 16.77
CA THR A 74 8.53 -5.97 17.47
C THR A 74 8.76 -5.59 18.94
N LEU A 75 8.97 -4.31 19.24
CA LEU A 75 9.18 -3.83 20.60
C LEU A 75 7.97 -3.99 21.51
N SER A 76 6.76 -4.17 20.97
CA SER A 76 5.57 -4.48 21.77
C SER A 76 5.64 -5.87 22.42
N SER A 77 6.36 -6.83 21.84
CA SER A 77 6.57 -8.17 22.40
C SER A 77 7.99 -8.43 22.88
N SER A 78 8.99 -7.81 22.24
CA SER A 78 10.42 -8.02 22.50
C SER A 78 11.07 -6.80 23.18
N THR A 79 12.18 -7.01 23.89
CA THR A 79 12.90 -5.93 24.59
C THR A 79 13.86 -5.15 23.67
N GLN A 80 14.13 -5.65 22.47
CA GLN A 80 14.99 -5.05 21.47
C GLN A 80 14.49 -5.39 20.05
N ALA A 81 14.77 -4.53 19.09
CA ALA A 81 14.52 -4.75 17.67
C ALA A 81 15.69 -4.24 16.82
N SER A 82 16.03 -4.94 15.73
CA SER A 82 17.02 -4.49 14.76
C SER A 82 16.39 -3.60 13.68
N ILE A 83 17.20 -2.69 13.14
CA ILE A 83 16.91 -1.86 11.97
C ILE A 83 17.98 -2.19 10.95
N GLU A 84 17.58 -2.80 9.84
CA GLU A 84 18.49 -3.32 8.83
C GLU A 84 17.99 -2.87 7.46
N ILE A 85 18.76 -2.00 6.80
CA ILE A 85 18.40 -1.42 5.51
C ILE A 85 19.62 -1.34 4.60
N ASP A 86 19.65 -2.18 3.58
CA ASP A 86 20.71 -2.19 2.58
C ASP A 86 20.64 -0.92 1.72
N SER A 87 21.80 -0.32 1.46
CA SER A 87 21.96 0.87 0.60
C SER A 87 20.91 1.94 0.92
N LEU A 88 20.76 2.31 2.20
CA LEU A 88 19.79 3.29 2.66
C LEU A 88 19.99 4.64 1.94
N TYR A 89 21.24 5.09 1.81
CA TYR A 89 21.58 6.35 1.17
C TYR A 89 23.00 6.30 0.57
N GLU A 90 23.14 6.67 -0.71
CA GLU A 90 24.43 6.71 -1.43
C GLU A 90 25.28 5.44 -1.27
N GLY A 91 24.65 4.27 -1.38
CA GLY A 91 25.31 2.97 -1.26
C GLY A 91 25.70 2.58 0.17
N VAL A 92 25.34 3.38 1.19
CA VAL A 92 25.62 3.07 2.59
C VAL A 92 24.52 2.18 3.17
N ASP A 93 24.89 1.01 3.66
CA ASP A 93 24.01 0.14 4.43
C ASP A 93 23.83 0.68 5.84
N PHE A 94 22.61 0.57 6.38
CA PHE A 94 22.28 1.00 7.73
C PHE A 94 21.81 -0.17 8.58
N TYR A 95 22.70 -0.62 9.48
CA TYR A 95 22.42 -1.66 10.47
C TYR A 95 22.57 -1.07 11.87
N THR A 96 21.50 -1.11 12.65
CA THR A 96 21.47 -0.67 14.05
C THR A 96 20.39 -1.42 14.82
N SER A 97 20.21 -1.09 16.10
CA SER A 97 19.12 -1.66 16.91
C SER A 97 18.64 -0.65 17.95
N ILE A 98 17.43 -0.88 18.46
CA ILE A 98 16.82 -0.07 19.52
C ILE A 98 16.20 -0.97 20.57
N THR A 99 16.32 -0.56 21.83
CA THR A 99 15.68 -1.25 22.96
C THR A 99 14.32 -0.65 23.25
N ARG A 100 13.42 -1.44 23.87
CA ARG A 100 12.10 -0.97 24.31
C ARG A 100 12.24 0.22 25.25
N ALA A 101 13.19 0.17 26.19
CA ALA A 101 13.46 1.27 27.11
C ALA A 101 13.79 2.58 26.36
N ARG A 102 14.63 2.52 25.33
CA ARG A 102 14.97 3.71 24.53
C ARG A 102 13.77 4.22 23.72
N PHE A 103 12.98 3.31 23.15
CA PHE A 103 11.73 3.67 22.48
C PHE A 103 10.74 4.36 23.43
N GLU A 104 10.57 3.84 24.64
CA GLU A 104 9.70 4.44 25.65
C GLU A 104 10.20 5.81 26.11
N GLU A 105 11.51 6.00 26.24
CA GLU A 105 12.12 7.29 26.56
C GLU A 105 11.85 8.33 25.47
N LEU A 106 12.04 7.98 24.19
CA LEU A 106 11.83 8.86 23.04
C LEU A 106 10.37 9.36 22.91
N ASN A 107 9.43 8.61 23.48
CA ASN A 107 7.98 8.86 23.38
C ASN A 107 7.34 9.17 24.74
N ALA A 108 8.14 9.40 25.78
CA ALA A 108 7.63 9.47 27.16
C ALA A 108 6.61 10.60 27.37
N ASP A 109 6.79 11.73 26.68
CA ASP A 109 5.85 12.85 26.67
C ASP A 109 4.54 12.50 25.95
N LEU A 110 4.61 11.93 24.73
CA LEU A 110 3.43 11.53 23.96
C LEU A 110 2.62 10.44 24.69
N PHE A 111 3.30 9.48 25.31
CA PHE A 111 2.64 8.43 26.10
C PHE A 111 1.92 9.00 27.31
N ARG A 112 2.49 9.99 28.01
CA ARG A 112 1.79 10.66 29.12
C ARG A 112 0.60 11.47 28.62
N GLY A 113 0.72 12.12 27.45
CA GLY A 113 -0.38 12.85 26.81
C GLY A 113 -1.62 12.00 26.52
N THR A 114 -1.47 10.67 26.39
CA THR A 114 -2.63 9.77 26.27
C THR A 114 -3.54 9.75 27.50
N LEU A 115 -3.10 10.27 28.65
CA LEU A 115 -3.95 10.38 29.84
C LEU A 115 -4.86 11.60 29.82
N ASP A 116 -4.53 12.66 29.05
CA ASP A 116 -5.31 13.89 29.06
C ASP A 116 -6.73 13.68 28.52
N PRO A 117 -6.95 12.95 27.40
CA PRO A 117 -8.29 12.60 26.95
C PRO A 117 -9.01 11.64 27.91
N VAL A 118 -8.29 10.74 28.60
CA VAL A 118 -8.90 9.83 29.58
C VAL A 118 -9.46 10.61 30.77
N GLU A 119 -8.68 11.55 31.31
CA GLU A 119 -9.13 12.43 32.38
C GLU A 119 -10.28 13.32 31.95
N LYS A 120 -10.22 13.87 30.73
CA LYS A 120 -11.29 14.70 30.18
C LYS A 120 -12.59 13.90 30.05
N SER A 121 -12.54 12.70 29.48
CA SER A 121 -13.73 11.85 29.35
C SER A 121 -14.34 11.53 30.72
N LEU A 122 -13.54 11.24 31.75
CA LEU A 122 -14.05 11.01 33.11
C LEU A 122 -14.75 12.25 33.70
N ARG A 123 -14.13 13.43 33.56
CA ARG A 123 -14.72 14.70 34.02
C ARG A 123 -16.04 15.00 33.31
N ASP A 124 -16.08 14.82 31.99
CA ASP A 124 -17.25 15.11 31.17
C ASP A 124 -18.39 14.11 31.46
N ALA A 125 -18.06 12.84 31.73
CA ALA A 125 -19.02 11.82 32.19
C ALA A 125 -19.46 12.01 33.64
N LYS A 126 -18.78 12.87 34.41
CA LYS A 126 -18.99 13.06 35.87
C LYS A 126 -18.87 11.75 36.65
N LEU A 127 -17.89 10.93 36.28
CA LEU A 127 -17.62 9.64 36.92
C LEU A 127 -16.24 9.63 37.55
N ASP A 128 -16.17 9.01 38.72
CA ASP A 128 -14.91 8.67 39.36
C ASP A 128 -14.30 7.41 38.73
N LYS A 129 -12.97 7.30 38.80
CA LYS A 129 -12.21 6.14 38.28
C LYS A 129 -12.73 4.80 38.79
N ALA A 130 -13.20 4.76 40.03
CA ALA A 130 -13.72 3.55 40.68
C ALA A 130 -15.03 3.06 40.06
N GLN A 131 -15.79 3.94 39.39
CA GLN A 131 -17.06 3.62 38.75
C GLN A 131 -16.89 3.02 37.34
N ILE A 132 -15.67 2.99 36.81
CA ILE A 132 -15.37 2.31 35.55
C ILE A 132 -15.28 0.81 35.82
N HIS A 133 -16.19 0.03 35.26
CA HIS A 133 -16.24 -1.41 35.44
C HIS A 133 -15.12 -2.10 34.65
N ASP A 134 -15.09 -1.87 33.33
CA ASP A 134 -14.15 -2.48 32.39
C ASP A 134 -13.43 -1.43 31.54
N ILE A 135 -12.21 -1.76 31.12
CA ILE A 135 -11.40 -0.93 30.22
C ILE A 135 -11.10 -1.73 28.97
N VAL A 136 -11.69 -1.36 27.84
CA VAL A 136 -11.48 -2.02 26.56
C VAL A 136 -10.43 -1.26 25.75
N LEU A 137 -9.43 -1.98 25.22
CA LEU A 137 -8.39 -1.41 24.37
C LEU A 137 -8.73 -1.61 22.90
N VAL A 138 -8.75 -0.52 22.13
CA VAL A 138 -9.01 -0.54 20.69
C VAL A 138 -7.94 0.26 19.93
N GLY A 139 -7.52 -0.29 18.79
CA GLY A 139 -6.48 0.22 17.90
C GLY A 139 -5.10 -0.36 18.19
N GLY A 140 -4.34 -0.69 17.13
CA GLY A 140 -3.09 -1.44 17.22
C GLY A 140 -1.99 -0.81 18.10
N SER A 141 -1.97 0.51 18.25
CA SER A 141 -0.99 1.20 19.11
C SER A 141 -1.24 0.96 20.61
N THR A 142 -2.43 0.47 21.00
CA THR A 142 -2.70 0.03 22.39
C THR A 142 -1.93 -1.25 22.78
N ARG A 143 -1.32 -1.95 21.82
CA ARG A 143 -0.45 -3.11 22.07
C ARG A 143 0.88 -2.72 22.74
N ILE A 144 1.23 -1.43 22.76
CA ILE A 144 2.47 -0.94 23.38
C ILE A 144 2.39 -1.15 24.91
N PRO A 145 3.32 -1.92 25.52
CA PRO A 145 3.27 -2.24 26.95
C PRO A 145 3.24 -1.01 27.87
N LYS A 146 3.97 0.05 27.51
CA LYS A 146 4.01 1.29 28.30
C LYS A 146 2.66 2.01 28.34
N ILE A 147 1.91 2.03 27.24
CA ILE A 147 0.56 2.61 27.17
C ILE A 147 -0.38 1.82 28.08
N GLN A 148 -0.36 0.48 27.98
CA GLN A 148 -1.16 -0.39 28.85
C GLN A 148 -0.84 -0.14 30.33
N LYS A 149 0.44 -0.10 30.67
CA LYS A 149 0.88 0.14 32.05
C LYS A 149 0.42 1.51 32.57
N LEU A 150 0.59 2.59 31.78
CA LEU A 150 0.13 3.92 32.19
C LEU A 150 -1.37 3.95 32.46
N LEU A 151 -2.16 3.28 31.62
CA LEU A 151 -3.60 3.19 31.80
C LEU A 151 -3.98 2.36 33.03
N GLN A 152 -3.33 1.22 33.26
CA GLN A 152 -3.52 0.41 34.47
C GLN A 152 -3.19 1.20 35.73
N ASP A 153 -2.01 1.83 35.76
CA ASP A 153 -1.56 2.65 36.88
C ASP A 153 -2.56 3.81 37.13
N PHE A 154 -3.06 4.44 36.06
CA PHE A 154 -4.07 5.50 36.16
C PHE A 154 -5.39 5.02 36.77
N PHE A 155 -5.81 3.78 36.49
CA PHE A 155 -7.00 3.14 37.06
C PHE A 155 -6.67 2.23 38.26
N ASN A 156 -5.65 2.58 39.04
CA ASN A 156 -5.29 1.93 40.31
C ASN A 156 -5.04 0.42 40.20
N GLY A 157 -4.42 -0.02 39.09
CA GLY A 157 -4.10 -1.42 38.84
C GLY A 157 -5.23 -2.26 38.25
N LYS A 158 -6.37 -1.65 37.87
CA LYS A 158 -7.48 -2.35 37.21
C LYS A 158 -6.98 -3.12 35.98
N GLU A 159 -7.44 -4.36 35.83
CA GLU A 159 -7.10 -5.18 34.68
C GLU A 159 -7.70 -4.61 33.38
N LEU A 160 -6.91 -4.66 32.30
CA LEU A 160 -7.38 -4.23 30.99
C LEU A 160 -8.05 -5.41 30.30
N ASN A 161 -9.23 -5.16 29.73
CA ASN A 161 -9.94 -6.17 28.98
C ASN A 161 -9.24 -6.41 27.62
N LYS A 162 -8.79 -7.66 27.44
CA LYS A 162 -8.07 -8.14 26.25
C LYS A 162 -8.86 -9.20 25.46
N SER A 163 -10.13 -9.43 25.80
CA SER A 163 -10.97 -10.41 25.08
C SER A 163 -11.39 -9.93 23.70
N ILE A 164 -11.25 -8.62 23.44
CA ILE A 164 -11.58 -7.99 22.17
C ILE A 164 -10.31 -7.76 21.36
N ASN A 165 -10.30 -8.18 20.09
CA ASN A 165 -9.18 -7.92 19.19
C ASN A 165 -9.11 -6.40 18.86
N PRO A 166 -8.04 -5.68 19.24
CA PRO A 166 -7.98 -4.23 19.07
C PRO A 166 -8.05 -3.75 17.62
N ASP A 167 -7.66 -4.59 16.65
CA ASP A 167 -7.61 -4.21 15.24
C ASP A 167 -8.95 -4.41 14.52
N GLU A 168 -9.81 -5.30 15.03
CA GLU A 168 -11.06 -5.69 14.39
C GLU A 168 -12.30 -5.15 15.12
N ALA A 169 -12.17 -4.75 16.39
CA ALA A 169 -13.29 -4.31 17.22
C ALA A 169 -14.14 -3.20 16.55
N VAL A 170 -13.47 -2.23 15.92
CA VAL A 170 -14.14 -1.14 15.20
C VAL A 170 -14.88 -1.66 13.98
N ALA A 171 -14.24 -2.55 13.20
CA ALA A 171 -14.83 -3.13 12.00
C ALA A 171 -16.04 -4.02 12.34
N TYR A 172 -15.95 -4.85 13.37
CA TYR A 172 -17.08 -5.65 13.85
C TYR A 172 -18.23 -4.79 14.38
N GLY A 173 -17.93 -3.70 15.09
CA GLY A 173 -18.94 -2.73 15.54
C GLY A 173 -19.62 -2.01 14.37
N ALA A 174 -18.85 -1.65 13.35
CA ALA A 174 -19.33 -1.02 12.11
C ALA A 174 -20.03 -2.03 11.18
N GLY A 175 -19.76 -3.32 11.26
CA GLY A 175 -20.44 -4.37 10.48
C GLY A 175 -21.94 -4.48 10.76
N ARG A 176 -22.46 -3.71 11.72
CA ARG A 176 -23.89 -3.47 11.97
C ARG A 176 -24.49 -2.32 11.14
N LEU A 177 -23.81 -1.91 10.06
CA LEU A 177 -24.43 -1.07 9.02
C LEU A 177 -25.73 -1.71 8.54
N SER A 178 -26.73 -0.89 8.21
CA SER A 178 -27.99 -1.43 7.71
C SER A 178 -27.75 -2.18 6.40
N LYS A 179 -28.62 -3.16 6.08
CA LYS A 179 -28.50 -3.95 4.84
C LYS A 179 -28.43 -3.03 3.61
N GLU A 180 -29.16 -1.92 3.64
CA GLU A 180 -29.20 -0.91 2.58
C GLU A 180 -27.87 -0.15 2.44
N GLU A 181 -27.19 0.16 3.55
CA GLU A 181 -25.89 0.83 3.53
C GLU A 181 -24.79 -0.08 3.00
N ILE A 182 -24.81 -1.36 3.40
CA ILE A 182 -23.89 -2.38 2.89
C ILE A 182 -24.11 -2.56 1.38
N GLU A 183 -25.36 -2.70 0.92
CA GLU A 183 -25.67 -2.85 -0.51
C GLU A 183 -25.19 -1.64 -1.32
N ARG A 184 -25.38 -0.41 -0.83
CA ARG A 184 -24.85 0.79 -1.49
C ARG A 184 -23.33 0.79 -1.56
N MET A 185 -22.64 0.46 -0.46
CA MET A 185 -21.17 0.43 -0.43
C MET A 185 -20.59 -0.65 -1.34
N VAL A 186 -21.23 -1.83 -1.40
CA VAL A 186 -20.86 -2.91 -2.32
C VAL A 186 -21.09 -2.50 -3.77
N GLN A 187 -22.23 -1.88 -4.09
CA GLN A 187 -22.49 -1.39 -5.46
C GLN A 187 -21.49 -0.31 -5.89
N GLU A 188 -21.14 0.63 -5.03
CA GLU A 188 -20.11 1.63 -5.31
C GLU A 188 -18.73 0.98 -5.51
N ALA A 189 -18.35 0.04 -4.64
CA ALA A 189 -17.09 -0.69 -4.77
C ALA A 189 -17.02 -1.53 -6.05
N GLU A 190 -18.11 -2.21 -6.43
CA GLU A 190 -18.21 -2.98 -7.68
C GLU A 190 -18.14 -2.06 -8.91
N LYS A 191 -18.77 -0.89 -8.85
CA LYS A 191 -18.68 0.12 -9.91
C LYS A 191 -17.24 0.59 -10.09
N TYR A 192 -16.55 1.00 -9.01
CA TYR A 192 -15.16 1.44 -9.08
C TYR A 192 -14.21 0.33 -9.52
N LYS A 193 -14.44 -0.91 -9.06
CA LYS A 193 -13.69 -2.07 -9.54
C LYS A 193 -13.86 -2.27 -11.05
N THR A 194 -15.08 -2.13 -11.55
CA THR A 194 -15.37 -2.25 -12.99
C THR A 194 -14.69 -1.13 -13.78
N GLU A 195 -14.74 0.11 -13.30
CA GLU A 195 -14.06 1.26 -13.92
C GLU A 195 -12.53 1.07 -13.93
N ASP A 196 -11.95 0.61 -12.82
CA ASP A 196 -10.52 0.32 -12.69
C ASP A 196 -10.07 -0.81 -13.64
N ASP A 197 -10.86 -1.88 -13.74
CA ASP A 197 -10.59 -3.00 -14.64
C ASP A 197 -10.68 -2.54 -16.11
N GLN A 198 -11.68 -1.73 -16.48
CA GLN A 198 -11.79 -1.15 -17.83
C GLN A 198 -10.61 -0.23 -18.17
N GLN A 199 -10.19 0.63 -17.23
CA GLN A 199 -9.01 1.48 -17.43
C GLN A 199 -7.73 0.65 -17.56
N ARG A 200 -7.58 -0.41 -16.76
CA ARG A 200 -6.44 -1.32 -16.84
C ARG A 200 -6.36 -2.00 -18.19
N GLU A 201 -7.47 -2.54 -18.69
CA GLU A 201 -7.54 -3.17 -20.01
C GLU A 201 -7.25 -2.18 -21.14
N LYS A 202 -7.78 -0.96 -21.05
CA LYS A 202 -7.53 0.14 -21.99
C LYS A 202 -6.04 0.49 -22.06
N VAL A 203 -5.39 0.67 -20.90
CA VAL A 203 -3.94 0.93 -20.81
C VAL A 203 -3.12 -0.25 -21.35
N ALA A 204 -3.54 -1.49 -21.07
CA ALA A 204 -2.88 -2.68 -21.60
C ALA A 204 -2.94 -2.75 -23.13
N ALA A 205 -4.11 -2.47 -23.74
CA ALA A 205 -4.27 -2.44 -25.20
C ALA A 205 -3.41 -1.34 -25.86
N LYS A 206 -3.37 -0.14 -25.26
CA LYS A 206 -2.49 0.95 -25.70
C LYS A 206 -1.02 0.55 -25.69
N ASN A 207 -0.55 0.02 -24.55
CA ASN A 207 0.84 -0.39 -24.38
C ASN A 207 1.22 -1.54 -25.33
N ALA A 208 0.29 -2.46 -25.61
CA ALA A 208 0.48 -3.55 -26.57
C ALA A 208 0.67 -3.00 -27.98
N LEU A 209 -0.18 -2.09 -28.43
CA LEU A 209 -0.06 -1.43 -29.74
C LEU A 209 1.25 -0.64 -29.87
N GLU A 210 1.57 0.17 -28.85
CA GLU A 210 2.80 0.97 -28.81
C GLU A 210 4.03 0.06 -28.89
N SER A 211 4.09 -0.97 -28.05
CA SER A 211 5.18 -1.94 -28.04
C SER A 211 5.31 -2.65 -29.38
N TYR A 212 4.20 -3.08 -29.99
CA TYR A 212 4.23 -3.76 -31.29
C TYR A 212 4.78 -2.83 -32.39
N ALA A 213 4.33 -1.58 -32.46
CA ALA A 213 4.80 -0.61 -33.44
C ALA A 213 6.30 -0.30 -33.29
N PHE A 214 6.79 -0.07 -32.06
CA PHE A 214 8.21 0.18 -31.82
C PHE A 214 9.09 -1.04 -32.10
N ASN A 215 8.67 -2.23 -31.65
CA ASN A 215 9.40 -3.47 -31.90
C ASN A 215 9.47 -3.79 -33.40
N MET A 216 8.37 -3.56 -34.12
CA MET A 216 8.32 -3.79 -35.56
C MET A 216 9.27 -2.86 -36.31
N LYS A 217 9.22 -1.57 -35.99
CA LYS A 217 10.12 -0.55 -36.53
C LYS A 217 11.59 -0.91 -36.28
N ALA A 218 11.94 -1.25 -35.04
CA ALA A 218 13.29 -1.67 -34.68
C ALA A 218 13.73 -2.94 -35.45
N THR A 219 12.84 -3.90 -35.64
CA THR A 219 13.12 -5.13 -36.38
C THR A 219 13.46 -4.83 -37.83
N VAL A 220 12.66 -4.02 -38.53
CA VAL A 220 12.93 -3.73 -39.96
C VAL A 220 14.12 -2.77 -40.16
N GLU A 221 14.48 -1.99 -39.14
CA GLU A 221 15.66 -1.13 -39.12
C GLU A 221 16.96 -1.87 -38.75
N ASP A 222 16.88 -3.10 -38.23
CA ASP A 222 18.05 -3.89 -37.85
C ASP A 222 18.98 -4.15 -39.05
N GLU A 223 20.24 -3.77 -38.89
CA GLU A 223 21.34 -4.01 -39.84
C GLU A 223 21.43 -5.49 -40.25
N LYS A 224 21.11 -6.43 -39.36
CA LYS A 224 21.13 -7.89 -39.61
C LYS A 224 20.07 -8.36 -40.61
N LEU A 225 19.06 -7.53 -40.85
CA LEU A 225 17.95 -7.79 -41.77
C LEU A 225 18.09 -6.99 -43.08
N LYS A 226 19.17 -6.21 -43.25
CA LYS A 226 19.48 -5.54 -44.53
C LYS A 226 19.56 -6.55 -45.67
N GLY A 227 18.84 -6.27 -46.75
CA GLY A 227 18.77 -7.10 -47.96
C GLY A 227 17.90 -8.35 -47.87
N LYS A 228 17.26 -8.64 -46.72
CA LYS A 228 16.32 -9.77 -46.54
C LYS A 228 14.85 -9.39 -46.71
N VAL A 229 14.54 -8.10 -46.59
CA VAL A 229 13.24 -7.51 -46.91
C VAL A 229 13.45 -6.60 -48.10
N GLY A 230 12.57 -6.63 -49.09
CA GLY A 230 12.61 -5.66 -50.19
C GLY A 230 12.40 -4.25 -49.66
N ASP A 231 13.12 -3.27 -50.22
CA ASP A 231 13.06 -1.87 -49.76
C ASP A 231 11.62 -1.31 -49.76
N ASP A 232 10.81 -1.71 -50.74
CA ASP A 232 9.39 -1.35 -50.83
C ASP A 232 8.56 -1.89 -49.65
N ASP A 233 8.80 -3.14 -49.23
CA ASP A 233 8.05 -3.76 -48.13
C ASP A 233 8.55 -3.23 -46.78
N LYS A 234 9.86 -2.93 -46.66
CA LYS A 234 10.43 -2.24 -45.51
C LYS A 234 9.82 -0.85 -45.34
N GLN A 235 9.71 -0.08 -46.41
CA GLN A 235 9.14 1.26 -46.36
C GLN A 235 7.66 1.22 -45.94
N LYS A 236 6.86 0.28 -46.48
CA LYS A 236 5.46 0.10 -46.07
C LYS A 236 5.29 -0.16 -44.57
N ILE A 237 6.14 -1.01 -43.98
CA ILE A 237 6.09 -1.28 -42.54
C ILE A 237 6.44 -0.01 -41.75
N LEU A 238 7.52 0.68 -42.13
CA LEU A 238 7.95 1.90 -41.45
C LEU A 238 6.90 2.99 -41.49
N ASP A 239 6.30 3.22 -42.67
CA ASP A 239 5.24 4.20 -42.86
C ASP A 239 4.04 3.88 -41.97
N LYS A 240 3.59 2.61 -41.95
CA LYS A 240 2.45 2.22 -41.12
C LYS A 240 2.76 2.27 -39.63
N CYS A 241 3.97 1.89 -39.19
CA CYS A 241 4.39 2.03 -37.80
C CYS A 241 4.42 3.50 -37.37
N ASN A 242 4.97 4.39 -38.20
CA ASN A 242 5.02 5.83 -37.91
C ASN A 242 3.62 6.46 -37.89
N GLU A 243 2.72 6.04 -38.77
CA GLU A 243 1.31 6.45 -38.77
C GLU A 243 0.64 6.06 -37.44
N VAL A 244 0.80 4.81 -37.00
CA VAL A 244 0.24 4.30 -35.74
C VAL A 244 0.83 5.00 -34.52
N ILE A 245 2.14 5.24 -34.50
CA ILE A 245 2.80 6.00 -33.42
C ILE A 245 2.25 7.44 -33.37
N SER A 246 2.15 8.12 -34.51
CA SER A 246 1.55 9.46 -34.56
C SER A 246 0.07 9.46 -34.14
N TRP A 247 -0.66 8.39 -34.43
CA TRP A 247 -2.02 8.22 -33.99
C TRP A 247 -2.09 8.02 -32.47
N LEU A 248 -1.24 7.17 -31.89
CA LEU A 248 -1.14 6.96 -30.43
C LEU A 248 -0.86 8.26 -29.67
N ASP A 249 0.04 9.10 -30.19
CA ASP A 249 0.38 10.39 -29.59
C ASP A 249 -0.82 11.35 -29.54
N LYS A 250 -1.66 11.33 -30.58
CA LYS A 250 -2.85 12.20 -30.70
C LYS A 250 -4.08 11.65 -30.01
N ASN A 251 -4.11 10.34 -29.72
CA ASN A 251 -5.28 9.62 -29.25
C ASN A 251 -5.01 8.91 -27.92
N GLN A 252 -4.34 9.58 -26.98
CA GLN A 252 -3.97 8.97 -25.69
C GLN A 252 -5.16 8.54 -24.82
N THR A 253 -6.35 9.04 -25.11
CA THR A 253 -7.60 8.74 -24.40
C THR A 253 -8.57 7.88 -25.22
N ALA A 254 -8.16 7.38 -26.39
CA ALA A 254 -8.99 6.49 -27.23
C ALA A 254 -9.38 5.21 -26.48
N GLU A 255 -10.53 4.65 -26.80
CA GLU A 255 -11.08 3.46 -26.18
C GLU A 255 -10.30 2.18 -26.54
N LYS A 256 -10.47 1.14 -25.73
CA LYS A 256 -9.80 -0.17 -25.91
C LYS A 256 -9.97 -0.69 -27.35
N ASP A 257 -11.20 -0.67 -27.87
CA ASP A 257 -11.52 -1.18 -29.20
C ASP A 257 -10.81 -0.40 -30.32
N GLU A 258 -10.53 0.89 -30.10
CA GLU A 258 -9.81 1.72 -31.06
C GLU A 258 -8.32 1.32 -31.11
N TYR A 259 -7.69 1.07 -29.96
CA TYR A 259 -6.33 0.55 -29.91
C TYR A 259 -6.23 -0.83 -30.56
N GLU A 260 -7.16 -1.75 -30.25
CA GLU A 260 -7.18 -3.08 -30.85
C GLU A 260 -7.43 -3.04 -32.37
N HIS A 261 -8.26 -2.11 -32.84
CA HIS A 261 -8.47 -1.89 -34.27
C HIS A 261 -7.18 -1.44 -34.96
N GLN A 262 -6.48 -0.44 -34.42
CA GLN A 262 -5.20 0.01 -34.96
C GLN A 262 -4.14 -1.09 -34.94
N GLN A 263 -4.13 -1.93 -33.90
CA GLN A 263 -3.25 -3.09 -33.84
C GLN A 263 -3.52 -4.06 -34.98
N LYS A 264 -4.78 -4.42 -35.23
CA LYS A 264 -5.16 -5.31 -36.35
C LYS A 264 -4.78 -4.72 -37.71
N GLU A 265 -4.94 -3.42 -37.91
CA GLU A 265 -4.54 -2.75 -39.15
C GLU A 265 -3.02 -2.78 -39.35
N LEU A 266 -2.24 -2.61 -38.29
CA LEU A 266 -0.79 -2.72 -38.34
C LEU A 266 -0.34 -4.17 -38.62
N GLU A 267 -0.94 -5.14 -37.93
CA GLU A 267 -0.68 -6.57 -38.11
C GLU A 267 -0.99 -7.06 -39.53
N LYS A 268 -2.06 -6.57 -40.16
CA LYS A 268 -2.41 -6.90 -41.56
C LYS A 268 -1.31 -6.55 -42.55
N ILE A 269 -0.57 -5.48 -42.29
CA ILE A 269 0.56 -5.05 -43.13
C ILE A 269 1.83 -5.82 -42.75
N CYS A 270 2.10 -5.97 -41.46
CA CYS A 270 3.35 -6.55 -40.97
C CYS A 270 3.42 -8.07 -41.14
N ASN A 271 2.34 -8.80 -40.82
CA ASN A 271 2.33 -10.27 -40.78
C ASN A 271 2.70 -10.93 -42.13
N PRO A 272 2.17 -10.51 -43.30
CA PRO A 272 2.54 -11.11 -44.58
C PRO A 272 4.02 -10.92 -44.93
N ILE A 273 4.60 -9.77 -44.57
CA ILE A 273 5.99 -9.42 -44.89
C ILE A 273 6.95 -10.19 -43.97
N ILE A 274 6.63 -10.27 -42.68
CA ILE A 274 7.41 -11.05 -41.71
C ILE A 274 7.34 -12.54 -42.03
N THR A 275 6.17 -13.06 -42.38
CA THR A 275 6.03 -14.49 -42.73
C THR A 275 6.94 -14.87 -43.90
N LYS A 276 7.03 -14.00 -44.92
CA LYS A 276 7.98 -14.19 -46.04
C LYS A 276 9.45 -14.13 -45.60
N LEU A 277 9.79 -13.23 -44.69
CA LEU A 277 11.14 -13.13 -44.11
C LEU A 277 11.56 -14.44 -43.41
N TYR A 278 10.66 -15.05 -42.63
CA TYR A 278 10.93 -16.30 -41.91
C TYR A 278 10.97 -17.52 -42.83
N GLN A 279 10.18 -17.54 -43.91
CA GLN A 279 10.22 -18.62 -44.91
C GLN A 279 11.47 -18.57 -45.81
N GLY A 280 12.02 -17.37 -46.07
CA GLY A 280 13.23 -17.19 -46.89
C GLY A 280 14.56 -17.39 -46.15
N ALA A 281 14.58 -17.33 -44.82
CA ALA A 281 15.82 -17.35 -44.01
C ALA A 281 16.23 -18.74 -43.48
N GLY A 282 15.45 -19.80 -43.73
CA GLY A 282 15.82 -21.17 -43.33
C GLY A 282 15.82 -21.40 -41.81
N GLY A 283 14.63 -21.55 -41.23
CA GLY A 283 14.43 -22.00 -39.85
C GLY A 283 14.56 -20.90 -38.78
N PRO A 284 13.82 -21.01 -37.65
CA PRO A 284 13.68 -19.91 -36.70
C PRO A 284 14.96 -19.68 -35.89
N PRO A 285 15.51 -18.46 -35.81
CA PRO A 285 16.37 -18.07 -34.71
C PRO A 285 15.50 -18.01 -33.46
N GLY A 286 15.93 -18.69 -32.40
CA GLY A 286 15.22 -18.70 -31.12
C GLY A 286 14.95 -17.28 -30.59
N GLY A 287 13.71 -17.08 -30.14
CA GLY A 287 13.31 -15.92 -29.34
C GLY A 287 12.52 -14.85 -30.08
N PHE A 288 11.29 -15.18 -30.51
CA PHE A 288 10.23 -14.17 -30.60
C PHE A 288 9.43 -14.21 -29.28
N PRO A 289 9.48 -13.16 -28.44
CA PRO A 289 8.50 -12.99 -27.38
C PRO A 289 7.25 -12.37 -28.02
N GLY A 290 6.20 -13.18 -28.26
CA GLY A 290 4.93 -12.60 -28.70
C GLY A 290 3.86 -13.53 -29.25
N ALA A 291 4.19 -14.79 -29.61
CA ALA A 291 3.19 -15.74 -30.08
C ALA A 291 3.14 -16.96 -29.15
N GLY A 292 2.22 -16.93 -28.18
CA GLY A 292 1.82 -18.11 -27.42
C GLY A 292 1.60 -17.86 -25.94
N GLY A 293 0.33 -17.77 -25.55
CA GLY A 293 -0.11 -17.96 -24.18
C GLY A 293 -0.64 -16.69 -23.53
N ALA A 294 -1.97 -16.56 -23.55
CA ALA A 294 -2.64 -16.03 -22.38
C ALA A 294 -2.01 -16.69 -21.13
N PRO A 295 -1.64 -15.95 -20.07
CA PRO A 295 -1.42 -16.59 -18.80
C PRO A 295 -2.78 -17.10 -18.35
N SER A 296 -3.05 -18.38 -18.61
CA SER A 296 -3.89 -19.18 -17.72
C SER A 296 -3.14 -19.29 -16.40
N GLY A 297 -3.18 -18.20 -15.65
CA GLY A 297 -2.77 -18.07 -14.28
C GLY A 297 -3.98 -17.54 -13.54
N ALA A 298 -4.83 -18.46 -13.09
CA ALA A 298 -5.79 -18.21 -12.03
C ALA A 298 -5.01 -17.73 -10.80
N GLY A 299 -4.80 -16.43 -10.72
CA GLY A 299 -4.44 -15.72 -9.51
C GLY A 299 -5.70 -15.00 -9.05
N ALA A 300 -6.65 -15.76 -8.50
CA ALA A 300 -7.61 -15.16 -7.60
C ALA A 300 -6.79 -14.44 -6.53
N SER A 301 -6.76 -13.11 -6.58
CA SER A 301 -6.40 -12.33 -5.42
C SER A 301 -7.47 -12.66 -4.39
N SER A 302 -7.18 -13.63 -3.53
CA SER A 302 -7.89 -13.83 -2.28
C SER A 302 -7.79 -12.50 -1.54
N GLY A 303 -8.88 -11.73 -1.61
CA GLY A 303 -9.20 -10.81 -0.53
C GLY A 303 -9.19 -11.59 0.79
N PRO A 304 -8.99 -10.90 1.93
CA PRO A 304 -8.90 -11.57 3.22
C PRO A 304 -10.13 -12.46 3.41
N THR A 305 -9.88 -13.78 3.45
CA THR A 305 -10.88 -14.77 3.84
C THR A 305 -11.10 -14.61 5.34
N ILE A 306 -12.27 -14.11 5.71
CA ILE A 306 -12.79 -14.23 7.06
C ILE A 306 -13.16 -15.70 7.21
N GLU A 307 -12.33 -16.46 7.94
CA GLU A 307 -12.73 -17.77 8.43
C GLU A 307 -13.84 -17.52 9.46
N GLU A 308 -15.08 -17.82 9.08
CA GLU A 308 -16.15 -18.08 10.05
C GLU A 308 -15.73 -19.32 10.84
N VAL A 309 -15.38 -19.11 12.11
CA VAL A 309 -15.24 -20.20 13.08
C VAL A 309 -16.57 -20.25 13.84
N ASP A 310 -17.29 -21.35 13.67
CA ASP A 310 -18.44 -21.75 14.49
C ASP A 310 -18.14 -21.66 16.00
#